data_AF-A0A397URC7-F1
#
_entry.id   AF-A0A397URC7-F1
#
_cell.length_a   1.000
_cell.length_b   1.000
_cell.length_c   1.000
_cell.angle_alpha   90.00
_cell.angle_beta   90.00
_cell.angle_gamma   90.00
#
_symmetry.space_group_name_H-M   'P 1'
#
loop_
_entity.id
_entity.type
_entity.pdbx_description
1 polymer ?
#
loop_
_entity_poly.entity_id
_entity_poly.type
_entity_poly.pdbx_seq_one_letter_code
_entity_poly.pdbx_strand_id
1 'polypeptide(L)'
;MKQQKQKANLLFDRSYNYSKSQWISYSILELDKFESIDNLTIYLYEDAILELKKERSMKNLQLVDFKELELHSFDNYADALKMIINIPLLNNYLKQNVIPIITDWPGQLFIRKIITYLKIQQSASNIPQVYKTFHPIIGPLHVALNSKETILIIKYKFFKQLFNFVFGDKKKLAKKPKPWRINLLLELAQKAWQKIKKVILEKFGPYCKDTEYRMAIDLLDKIIPATLDIYAVLFRSGSHMEYIETIFRIWTFVTKMV
;
A
#
# COMPACT_ATOMS: atom_id res chain seq x y z
N MET A 1 -9.26 -22.13 10.31
CA MET A 1 -7.97 -22.03 9.56
C MET A 1 -8.00 -22.65 8.15
N LYS A 2 -8.43 -23.91 7.94
CA LYS A 2 -8.50 -24.51 6.59
C LYS A 2 -9.48 -23.81 5.62
N GLN A 3 -10.66 -23.39 6.09
CA GLN A 3 -11.64 -22.65 5.27
C GLN A 3 -11.18 -21.24 4.86
N GLN A 4 -10.44 -20.52 5.72
CA GLN A 4 -9.83 -19.22 5.38
C GLN A 4 -8.69 -19.38 4.35
N LYS A 5 -7.93 -20.48 4.42
CA LYS A 5 -6.89 -20.82 3.43
C LYS A 5 -7.51 -21.13 2.05
N GLN A 6 -8.65 -21.81 2.00
CA GLN A 6 -9.38 -22.09 0.77
C GLN A 6 -10.01 -20.84 0.14
N LYS A 7 -10.60 -19.95 0.97
CA LYS A 7 -11.11 -18.64 0.52
C LYS A 7 -9.98 -17.72 0.01
N ALA A 8 -8.82 -17.73 0.68
CA ALA A 8 -7.64 -16.97 0.25
C ALA A 8 -7.12 -17.43 -1.13
N ASN A 9 -6.99 -18.74 -1.37
CA ASN A 9 -6.51 -19.26 -2.65
C ASN A 9 -7.41 -18.84 -3.84
N LEU A 10 -8.74 -18.85 -3.67
CA LEU A 10 -9.69 -18.45 -4.72
C LEU A 10 -9.72 -16.93 -5.00
N LEU A 11 -9.33 -16.10 -4.03
CA LEU A 11 -9.35 -14.65 -4.15
C LEU A 11 -8.16 -14.16 -5.01
N PHE A 12 -6.97 -14.72 -4.79
CA PHE A 12 -5.72 -14.27 -5.44
C PHE A 12 -5.54 -14.79 -6.88
N ASP A 13 -6.27 -15.84 -7.26
CA ASP A 13 -6.25 -16.35 -8.64
C ASP A 13 -7.01 -15.44 -9.61
N ARG A 14 -7.99 -14.67 -9.11
CA ARG A 14 -8.79 -13.75 -9.91
C ARG A 14 -8.01 -12.48 -10.29
N SER A 15 -8.29 -12.00 -11.50
CA SER A 15 -7.85 -10.69 -12.00
C SER A 15 -8.21 -9.58 -11.02
N TYR A 16 -7.29 -8.64 -10.79
CA TYR A 16 -7.59 -7.47 -9.95
C TYR A 16 -8.68 -6.62 -10.58
N ASN A 17 -8.62 -6.40 -11.88
CA ASN A 17 -9.63 -5.63 -12.61
C ASN A 17 -11.03 -6.28 -12.53
N TYR A 18 -11.09 -7.62 -12.48
CA TYR A 18 -12.35 -8.33 -12.24
C TYR A 18 -12.85 -8.11 -10.82
N SER A 19 -12.00 -8.22 -9.79
CA SER A 19 -12.40 -7.90 -8.41
C SER A 19 -12.86 -6.45 -8.28
N LYS A 20 -12.11 -5.50 -8.88
CA LYS A 20 -12.43 -4.08 -8.89
C LYS A 20 -13.80 -3.79 -9.49
N SER A 21 -14.18 -4.46 -10.58
CA SER A 21 -15.50 -4.25 -11.19
C SER A 21 -16.67 -4.73 -10.33
N GLN A 22 -16.42 -5.56 -9.33
CA GLN A 22 -17.43 -6.02 -8.37
C GLN A 22 -17.53 -5.11 -7.14
N TRP A 23 -16.60 -4.17 -6.95
CA TRP A 23 -16.63 -3.27 -5.80
C TRP A 23 -17.66 -2.15 -6.03
N ILE A 24 -18.85 -2.33 -5.46
CA ILE A 24 -19.94 -1.36 -5.52
C ILE A 24 -19.79 -0.38 -4.36
N SER A 25 -18.77 0.47 -4.37
CA SER A 25 -18.75 1.62 -3.46
C SER A 25 -18.80 2.93 -4.26
N TYR A 26 -19.78 3.76 -3.92
CA TYR A 26 -20.01 5.07 -4.56
C TYR A 26 -18.75 5.95 -4.48
N SER A 27 -17.99 5.85 -3.38
CA SER A 27 -16.73 6.57 -3.20
C SER A 27 -15.64 6.13 -4.20
N ILE A 28 -15.49 4.82 -4.49
CA ILE A 28 -14.53 4.37 -5.52
C ILE A 28 -14.91 4.93 -6.90
N LEU A 29 -16.20 4.99 -7.23
CA LEU A 29 -16.69 5.50 -8.53
C LEU A 29 -16.52 7.02 -8.69
N GLU A 30 -16.61 7.79 -7.61
CA GLU A 30 -16.30 9.22 -7.63
C GLU A 30 -14.78 9.47 -7.69
N LEU A 31 -13.97 8.67 -7.00
CA LEU A 31 -12.50 8.78 -7.03
C LEU A 31 -11.86 8.27 -8.33
N ASP A 32 -12.50 7.36 -9.07
CA ASP A 32 -12.04 6.96 -10.41
C ASP A 32 -12.14 8.12 -11.42
N LYS A 33 -12.80 9.23 -11.04
CA LYS A 33 -12.82 10.50 -11.78
C LYS A 33 -11.64 11.44 -11.47
N PHE A 34 -10.76 11.11 -10.52
CA PHE A 34 -9.55 11.90 -10.29
C PHE A 34 -8.75 12.01 -11.59
N GLU A 35 -8.31 13.23 -11.92
CA GLU A 35 -7.56 13.44 -13.15
C GLU A 35 -6.28 12.60 -13.12
N SER A 36 -5.98 11.94 -14.23
CA SER A 36 -4.81 11.05 -14.35
C SER A 36 -3.49 11.69 -13.89
N ILE A 37 -3.42 13.02 -13.90
CA ILE A 37 -2.27 13.82 -13.48
C ILE A 37 -2.07 13.76 -11.96
N ASP A 38 -3.13 13.83 -11.15
CA ASP A 38 -3.04 13.77 -9.68
C ASP A 38 -2.51 12.42 -9.19
N ASN A 39 -2.88 11.35 -9.88
CA ASN A 39 -2.39 10.01 -9.58
C ASN A 39 -0.91 9.85 -9.95
N LEU A 40 -0.42 10.60 -10.94
CA LEU A 40 1.00 10.65 -11.31
C LEU A 40 1.82 11.44 -10.29
N THR A 41 1.24 12.45 -9.64
CA THR A 41 1.89 13.36 -8.69
C THR A 41 1.64 13.02 -7.22
N ILE A 42 1.03 11.88 -6.91
CA ILE A 42 0.65 11.45 -5.55
C ILE A 42 1.79 11.41 -4.50
N TYR A 43 3.04 11.51 -4.96
CA TYR A 43 4.26 11.59 -4.15
C TYR A 43 4.63 13.02 -3.75
N LEU A 44 3.98 14.05 -4.31
CA LEU A 44 4.19 15.45 -3.99
C LEU A 44 3.43 15.80 -2.71
N TYR A 45 4.19 16.10 -1.66
CA TYR A 45 3.65 16.57 -0.38
C TYR A 45 3.34 18.07 -0.39
N GLU A 46 3.85 18.81 -1.38
CA GLU A 46 4.02 20.27 -1.29
C GLU A 46 2.74 21.09 -1.45
N ASP A 47 1.65 20.56 -2.01
CA ASP A 47 0.54 21.45 -2.30
C ASP A 47 -0.60 21.30 -1.29
N ALA A 48 -0.64 22.28 -0.39
CA ALA A 48 -1.86 22.85 0.16
C ALA A 48 -2.71 23.43 -1.00
N ILE A 49 -3.15 22.58 -1.93
CA ILE A 49 -4.08 22.99 -2.97
C ILE A 49 -5.38 23.31 -2.24
N LEU A 50 -5.70 24.61 -2.15
CA LEU A 50 -6.95 25.11 -1.58
C LEU A 50 -8.17 24.35 -2.15
N GLU A 51 -8.07 23.93 -3.41
CA GLU A 51 -9.07 23.16 -4.15
C GLU A 51 -9.34 21.78 -3.52
N LEU A 52 -8.35 21.13 -2.92
CA LEU A 52 -8.49 19.78 -2.32
C LEU A 52 -8.82 19.82 -0.82
N LYS A 53 -9.00 21.02 -0.22
CA LYS A 53 -9.22 21.17 1.23
C LYS A 53 -10.46 20.42 1.73
N LYS A 54 -11.55 20.43 0.94
CA LYS A 54 -12.79 19.73 1.29
C LYS A 54 -12.62 18.21 1.22
N GLU A 55 -11.92 17.73 0.19
CA GLU A 55 -11.67 16.30 -0.04
C GLU A 55 -10.68 15.71 0.96
N ARG A 56 -9.66 16.47 1.36
CA ARG A 56 -8.67 16.08 2.37
C ARG A 56 -9.15 16.32 3.81
N SER A 57 -10.40 16.80 4.00
CA SER A 57 -10.95 17.01 5.34
C SER A 57 -11.27 15.67 6.01
N MET A 58 -10.78 15.49 7.23
CA MET A 58 -11.06 14.28 8.02
C MET A 58 -12.21 14.55 8.98
N LYS A 59 -13.33 13.85 8.80
CA LYS A 59 -14.45 13.87 9.76
C LYS A 59 -14.12 12.98 10.94
N ASN A 60 -14.57 13.38 12.13
CA ASN A 60 -14.36 12.62 13.38
C ASN A 60 -12.89 12.44 13.79
N LEU A 61 -11.99 13.31 13.29
CA LEU A 61 -10.62 13.38 13.77
C LEU A 61 -10.55 14.28 15.00
N GLN A 62 -9.95 13.78 16.08
CA GLN A 62 -9.63 14.57 17.25
C GLN A 62 -8.11 14.65 17.38
N LEU A 63 -7.60 15.88 17.37
CA LEU A 63 -6.24 16.14 17.78
C LEU A 63 -6.17 16.06 19.30
N VAL A 64 -5.33 15.16 19.80
CA VAL A 64 -5.12 15.01 21.25
C VAL A 64 -4.09 16.01 21.75
N ASP A 65 -2.90 16.01 21.14
CA ASP A 65 -1.75 16.79 21.61
C ASP A 65 -0.68 16.87 20.51
N PHE A 66 0.26 17.81 20.65
CA PHE A 66 1.46 17.93 19.83
C PHE A 66 2.70 17.99 20.72
N LYS A 67 3.67 17.14 20.41
CA LYS A 67 4.99 17.20 21.05
C LYS A 67 6.07 17.06 19.99
N GLU A 68 6.95 18.04 19.95
CA GLU A 68 8.14 17.96 19.12
C GLU A 68 9.15 16.99 19.76
N LEU A 69 9.59 16.01 18.99
CA LEU A 69 10.55 14.99 19.39
C LEU A 69 11.46 14.70 18.21
N GLU A 70 12.72 14.38 18.47
CA GLU A 70 13.65 14.04 17.39
C GLU A 70 13.30 12.68 16.74
N LEU A 71 12.51 11.82 17.40
CA LEU A 71 12.01 10.54 16.87
C LEU A 71 13.10 9.62 16.25
N HIS A 72 14.30 9.61 16.85
CA HIS A 72 15.44 8.79 16.44
C HIS A 72 15.90 7.76 17.48
N SER A 73 15.28 7.71 18.66
CA SER A 73 15.69 6.85 19.77
C SER A 73 14.51 6.07 20.36
N PHE A 74 14.84 5.00 21.08
CA PHE A 74 13.86 4.21 21.83
C PHE A 74 13.04 5.11 22.78
N ASP A 75 13.71 5.98 23.53
CA ASP A 75 13.08 6.84 24.54
C ASP A 75 12.12 7.86 23.91
N ASN A 76 12.50 8.45 22.77
CA ASN A 76 11.63 9.40 22.06
C ASN A 76 10.32 8.72 21.63
N TYR A 77 10.38 7.51 21.06
CA TYR A 77 9.16 6.78 20.70
C TYR A 77 8.37 6.30 21.91
N ALA A 78 9.04 5.92 23.01
CA ALA A 78 8.34 5.56 24.24
C ALA A 78 7.57 6.76 24.81
N ASP A 79 8.15 7.95 24.78
CA ASP A 79 7.49 9.18 25.20
C ASP A 79 6.32 9.57 24.30
N ALA A 80 6.43 9.37 22.99
CA ALA A 80 5.29 9.57 22.07
C ALA A 80 4.13 8.61 22.40
N LEU A 81 4.41 7.35 22.74
CA LEU A 81 3.36 6.39 23.14
C LEU A 81 2.71 6.75 24.48
N LYS A 82 3.49 7.28 25.44
CA LYS A 82 2.95 7.72 26.74
C LYS A 82 1.90 8.81 26.56
N MET A 83 2.03 9.70 25.57
CA MET A 83 1.01 10.72 25.28
C MET A 83 -0.36 10.11 24.98
N ILE A 84 -0.40 8.94 24.32
CA ILE A 84 -1.66 8.24 24.01
C ILE A 84 -2.16 7.47 25.24
N ILE A 85 -1.26 6.78 25.94
CA ILE A 85 -1.60 5.91 27.08
C ILE A 85 -2.10 6.72 28.27
N ASN A 86 -1.56 7.91 28.48
CA ASN A 86 -1.89 8.75 29.62
C ASN A 86 -3.27 9.42 29.50
N ILE A 87 -4.00 9.20 28.40
CA ILE A 87 -5.36 9.73 28.20
C ILE A 87 -6.35 8.84 28.95
N PRO A 88 -6.93 9.29 30.08
CA PRO A 88 -7.72 8.42 30.95
C PRO A 88 -8.96 7.85 30.23
N LEU A 89 -9.57 8.64 29.34
CA LEU A 89 -10.75 8.26 28.55
C LEU A 89 -10.47 7.08 27.61
N LEU A 90 -9.22 6.89 27.16
CA LEU A 90 -8.86 5.81 26.25
C LEU A 90 -8.46 4.51 26.96
N ASN A 91 -8.26 4.51 28.28
CA ASN A 91 -7.73 3.35 29.02
C ASN A 91 -8.50 2.04 28.77
N ASN A 92 -9.83 2.08 28.81
CA ASN A 92 -10.65 0.89 28.57
C ASN A 92 -10.58 0.46 27.10
N TYR A 93 -10.62 1.43 26.18
CA TYR A 93 -10.50 1.17 24.74
C TYR A 93 -9.17 0.52 24.39
N LEU A 94 -8.06 1.07 24.90
CA LEU A 94 -6.72 0.53 24.70
C LEU A 94 -6.52 -0.85 25.34
N LYS A 95 -7.30 -1.26 26.34
CA LYS A 95 -7.20 -2.61 26.91
C LYS A 95 -7.87 -3.69 26.05
N GLN A 96 -8.83 -3.30 25.22
CA GLN A 96 -9.71 -4.23 24.49
C GLN A 96 -9.49 -4.26 22.98
N ASN A 97 -8.83 -3.24 22.42
CA ASN A 97 -8.68 -3.08 20.98
C ASN A 97 -7.24 -3.26 20.52
N VAL A 98 -7.06 -3.29 19.20
CA VAL A 98 -5.76 -3.21 18.54
C VAL A 98 -5.63 -1.81 17.94
N ILE A 99 -4.55 -1.11 18.25
CA ILE A 99 -4.29 0.24 17.74
C ILE A 99 -3.19 0.17 16.70
N PRO A 100 -3.51 0.34 15.41
CA PRO A 100 -2.48 0.50 14.41
C PRO A 100 -1.74 1.83 14.64
N ILE A 101 -0.42 1.78 14.67
CA ILE A 101 0.42 2.99 14.66
C ILE A 101 1.04 3.12 13.28
N ILE A 102 0.65 4.17 12.58
CA ILE A 102 1.19 4.46 11.25
C ILE A 102 2.51 5.20 11.44
N THR A 103 3.60 4.58 11.03
CA THR A 103 4.93 5.18 11.10
C THR A 103 5.85 4.51 10.10
N ASP A 104 6.85 5.23 9.59
CA ASP A 104 7.87 4.66 8.71
C ASP A 104 9.11 4.23 9.49
N TRP A 105 10.18 3.86 8.78
CA TRP A 105 11.47 3.67 9.43
C TRP A 105 12.03 5.05 9.87
N PRO A 106 12.56 5.19 11.10
CA PRO A 106 12.85 4.14 12.08
C PRO A 106 11.74 3.86 13.10
N GLY A 107 10.61 4.56 13.07
CA GLY A 107 9.55 4.41 14.06
C GLY A 107 8.95 3.01 14.14
N GLN A 108 8.78 2.30 13.02
CA GLN A 108 8.36 0.89 13.07
C GLN A 108 9.33 0.03 13.88
N LEU A 109 10.63 0.25 13.72
CA LEU A 109 11.67 -0.49 14.42
C LEU A 109 11.61 -0.21 15.92
N PHE A 110 11.57 1.07 16.30
CA PHE A 110 11.59 1.45 17.72
C PHE A 110 10.30 1.05 18.44
N ILE A 111 9.13 1.23 17.84
CA ILE A 111 7.87 0.77 18.44
C ILE A 111 7.87 -0.75 18.61
N ARG A 112 8.37 -1.52 17.62
CA ARG A 112 8.53 -2.97 17.77
C ARG A 112 9.50 -3.33 18.90
N LYS A 113 10.63 -2.62 19.00
CA LYS A 113 11.59 -2.81 20.10
C LYS A 113 10.94 -2.54 21.47
N ILE A 114 10.17 -1.46 21.61
CA ILE A 114 9.43 -1.14 22.83
C ILE A 114 8.47 -2.28 23.20
N ILE A 115 7.63 -2.72 22.26
CA ILE A 115 6.67 -3.80 22.50
C ILE A 115 7.38 -5.10 22.92
N THR A 116 8.46 -5.48 22.22
CA THR A 116 9.23 -6.69 22.52
C THR A 116 9.90 -6.59 23.88
N TYR A 117 10.54 -5.45 24.19
CA TYR A 117 11.17 -5.20 25.48
C TYR A 117 10.15 -5.33 26.62
N LEU A 118 8.97 -4.72 26.46
CA LEU A 118 7.91 -4.79 27.46
C LEU A 118 7.36 -6.21 27.63
N LYS A 119 7.22 -7.00 26.55
CA LYS A 119 6.83 -8.41 26.65
C LYS A 119 7.82 -9.24 27.47
N ILE A 120 9.11 -9.04 27.27
CA ILE A 120 10.18 -9.75 28.01
C ILE A 120 10.18 -9.34 29.49
N GLN A 121 10.02 -8.05 29.77
CA GLN A 121 9.97 -7.56 31.15
C GLN A 121 8.68 -7.99 31.88
N GLN A 122 7.59 -8.25 31.16
CA GLN A 122 6.31 -8.64 31.76
C GLN A 122 6.28 -10.10 32.24
N SER A 123 7.11 -10.97 31.66
CA SER A 123 7.42 -12.28 32.26
C SER A 123 8.13 -12.15 33.62
N ALA A 124 8.67 -10.97 33.94
CA ALA A 124 9.37 -10.67 35.19
C ALA A 124 8.64 -9.63 36.08
N SER A 125 7.60 -8.93 35.59
CA SER A 125 6.94 -7.81 36.31
C SER A 125 5.53 -7.43 35.78
N ASN A 126 4.71 -6.76 36.59
CA ASN A 126 3.36 -6.28 36.24
C ASN A 126 3.38 -5.03 35.33
N ILE A 127 3.87 -5.15 34.09
CA ILE A 127 3.80 -4.05 33.10
C ILE A 127 2.35 -3.88 32.59
N PRO A 128 1.88 -2.63 32.35
CA PRO A 128 0.55 -2.39 31.81
C PRO A 128 0.32 -3.09 30.45
N GLN A 129 -0.76 -3.88 30.37
CA GLN A 129 -1.19 -4.60 29.16
C GLN A 129 -1.38 -3.67 27.94
N VAL A 130 -1.59 -2.37 28.18
CA VAL A 130 -1.88 -1.32 27.20
C VAL A 130 -0.83 -1.18 26.09
N TYR A 131 0.43 -1.55 26.34
CA TYR A 131 1.48 -1.47 25.32
C TYR A 131 1.41 -2.60 24.28
N LYS A 132 0.75 -3.72 24.58
CA LYS A 132 0.54 -4.81 23.61
C LYS A 132 -0.49 -4.48 22.54
N THR A 133 -1.26 -3.44 22.78
CA THR A 133 -2.35 -2.96 21.93
C THR A 133 -1.81 -2.29 20.67
N PHE A 134 -0.65 -1.64 20.76
CA PHE A 134 -0.05 -0.92 19.65
C PHE A 134 0.59 -1.86 18.63
N HIS A 135 0.27 -1.66 17.35
CA HIS A 135 0.78 -2.45 16.24
C HIS A 135 1.33 -1.52 15.17
N PRO A 136 2.66 -1.38 15.04
CA PRO A 136 3.23 -0.50 14.03
C PRO A 136 3.00 -1.06 12.63
N ILE A 137 2.44 -0.22 11.75
CA ILE A 137 2.16 -0.51 10.34
C ILE A 137 2.81 0.54 9.44
N ILE A 138 3.16 0.13 8.21
CA ILE A 138 3.66 1.04 7.17
C ILE A 138 2.53 1.98 6.74
N GLY A 139 2.86 3.25 6.51
CA GLY A 139 1.94 4.23 5.93
C GLY A 139 1.33 3.74 4.61
N PRO A 140 0.02 3.86 4.39
CA PRO A 140 -0.63 3.47 3.14
C PRO A 140 0.01 4.08 1.89
N LEU A 141 0.44 5.34 1.98
CA LEU A 141 1.20 6.01 0.92
C LEU A 141 2.56 5.34 0.69
N HIS A 142 3.30 5.03 1.75
CA HIS A 142 4.60 4.35 1.66
C HIS A 142 4.47 2.93 1.12
N VAL A 143 3.39 2.21 1.46
CA VAL A 143 3.09 0.92 0.82
C VAL A 143 2.96 1.09 -0.69
N ALA A 144 2.19 2.08 -1.15
CA ALA A 144 2.04 2.36 -2.58
C ALA A 144 3.37 2.69 -3.24
N LEU A 145 4.12 3.66 -2.71
CA LEU A 145 5.40 4.10 -3.27
C LEU A 145 6.42 2.96 -3.36
N ASN A 146 6.62 2.24 -2.25
CA ASN A 146 7.58 1.14 -2.18
C ASN A 146 7.20 0.00 -3.13
N SER A 147 5.91 -0.29 -3.25
CA SER A 147 5.44 -1.35 -4.13
C SER A 147 5.63 -0.98 -5.61
N LYS A 148 5.34 0.27 -5.99
CA LYS A 148 5.59 0.77 -7.36
C LYS A 148 7.08 0.71 -7.71
N GLU A 149 7.95 1.14 -6.80
CA GLU A 149 9.39 1.06 -6.99
C GLU A 149 9.86 -0.40 -7.11
N THR A 150 9.40 -1.27 -6.21
CA THR A 150 9.74 -2.70 -6.19
C THR A 150 9.37 -3.39 -7.50
N ILE A 151 8.15 -3.16 -8.01
CA ILE A 151 7.70 -3.71 -9.29
C ILE A 151 8.63 -3.30 -10.43
N LEU A 152 8.98 -2.01 -10.51
CA LEU A 152 9.84 -1.51 -11.57
C LEU A 152 11.25 -2.09 -11.47
N ILE A 153 11.82 -2.20 -10.27
CA ILE A 153 13.16 -2.76 -10.07
C ILE A 153 13.20 -4.24 -10.44
N ILE A 154 12.25 -5.04 -9.94
CA ILE A 154 12.19 -6.48 -10.22
C ILE A 154 11.94 -6.73 -11.72
N LYS A 155 11.02 -5.99 -12.33
CA LYS A 155 10.64 -6.15 -13.75
C LYS A 155 11.35 -5.13 -14.64
N TYR A 156 12.55 -4.72 -14.27
CA TYR A 156 13.29 -3.66 -14.94
C TYR A 156 13.47 -3.91 -16.44
N LYS A 157 13.74 -5.15 -16.86
CA LYS A 157 13.91 -5.50 -18.28
C LYS A 157 12.65 -5.19 -19.10
N PHE A 158 11.48 -5.54 -18.57
CA PHE A 158 10.18 -5.23 -19.19
C PHE A 158 9.96 -3.71 -19.28
N PHE A 159 10.13 -3.00 -18.16
CA PHE A 159 9.92 -1.54 -18.16
C PHE A 159 10.94 -0.77 -18.99
N LYS A 160 12.16 -1.28 -19.12
CA LYS A 160 13.18 -0.73 -20.03
C LYS A 160 12.75 -0.89 -21.49
N GLN A 161 12.21 -2.05 -21.88
CA GLN A 161 11.68 -2.26 -23.23
C GLN A 161 10.49 -1.33 -23.50
N LEU A 162 9.55 -1.23 -22.57
CA LEU A 162 8.42 -0.30 -22.67
C LEU A 162 8.91 1.15 -22.81
N PHE A 163 9.85 1.57 -21.97
CA PHE A 163 10.41 2.92 -22.01
C PHE A 163 11.09 3.22 -23.35
N ASN A 164 11.94 2.31 -23.82
CA ASN A 164 12.64 2.47 -25.08
C ASN A 164 11.68 2.51 -26.28
N PHE A 165 10.63 1.67 -26.26
CA PHE A 165 9.60 1.67 -27.29
C PHE A 165 8.87 3.03 -27.37
N VAL A 166 8.54 3.62 -26.23
CA VAL A 166 7.79 4.88 -26.17
C VAL A 166 8.67 6.12 -26.40
N PHE A 167 9.88 6.14 -25.85
CA PHE A 167 10.74 7.34 -25.82
C PHE A 167 11.97 7.26 -26.74
N GLY A 168 12.17 6.12 -27.42
CA GLY A 168 13.28 5.84 -28.32
C GLY A 168 14.50 5.21 -27.65
N ASP A 169 15.18 4.31 -28.37
CA ASP A 169 16.30 3.50 -27.85
C ASP A 169 17.52 4.29 -27.38
N LYS A 170 17.69 5.52 -27.89
CA LYS A 170 18.78 6.40 -27.48
C LYS A 170 18.59 6.93 -26.05
N LYS A 171 17.37 6.89 -25.50
CA LYS A 171 17.08 7.36 -24.14
C LYS A 171 17.41 6.25 -23.13
N LYS A 172 18.06 6.64 -22.03
CA LYS A 172 18.42 5.72 -20.95
C LYS A 172 17.40 5.80 -19.81
N LEU A 173 16.75 4.68 -19.51
CA LEU A 173 16.05 4.50 -18.24
C LEU A 173 17.10 4.32 -17.13
N ALA A 174 16.98 5.07 -16.03
CA ALA A 174 17.84 4.90 -14.86
C ALA A 174 17.46 3.62 -14.11
N LYS A 175 18.41 2.96 -13.45
CA LYS A 175 18.13 1.77 -12.61
C LYS A 175 17.16 2.05 -11.45
N LYS A 176 17.17 3.29 -10.96
CA LYS A 176 16.22 3.84 -9.98
C LYS A 176 15.64 5.14 -10.53
N PRO A 177 14.56 5.08 -11.33
CA PRO A 177 13.90 6.26 -11.86
C PRO A 177 13.28 7.12 -10.77
N LYS A 178 13.05 8.41 -11.05
CA LYS A 178 12.27 9.29 -10.16
C LYS A 178 10.81 8.79 -10.04
N PRO A 179 10.12 9.00 -8.89
CA PRO A 179 8.77 8.49 -8.64
C PRO A 179 7.76 8.76 -9.77
N TRP A 180 7.71 9.97 -10.33
CA TRP A 180 6.81 10.29 -11.45
C TRP A 180 7.04 9.42 -12.68
N ARG A 181 8.29 9.04 -12.96
CA ARG A 181 8.63 8.22 -14.11
C ARG A 181 8.21 6.77 -13.88
N ILE A 182 8.31 6.30 -12.64
CA ILE A 182 7.78 4.99 -12.24
C ILE A 182 6.27 4.98 -12.42
N ASN A 183 5.56 5.98 -11.89
CA ASN A 183 4.11 6.11 -12.03
C ASN A 183 3.69 6.13 -13.51
N LEU A 184 4.36 6.94 -14.34
CA LEU A 184 4.08 7.03 -15.77
C LEU A 184 4.22 5.67 -16.48
N LEU A 185 5.29 4.93 -16.21
CA LEU A 185 5.51 3.62 -16.85
C LEU A 185 4.49 2.57 -16.41
N LEU A 186 4.09 2.58 -15.14
CA LEU A 186 3.05 1.69 -14.63
C LEU A 186 1.68 2.03 -15.25
N GLU A 187 1.32 3.30 -15.32
CA GLU A 187 0.09 3.78 -15.97
C GLU A 187 0.06 3.41 -17.46
N LEU A 188 1.16 3.66 -18.20
CA LEU A 188 1.27 3.27 -19.60
C LEU A 188 1.08 1.76 -19.78
N ALA A 189 1.70 0.94 -18.92
CA ALA A 189 1.56 -0.51 -18.97
C ALA A 189 0.10 -0.94 -18.69
N GLN A 190 -0.55 -0.37 -17.69
CA GLN A 190 -1.95 -0.67 -17.35
C GLN A 190 -2.90 -0.29 -18.49
N LYS A 191 -2.80 0.94 -19.00
CA LYS A 191 -3.68 1.45 -20.07
C LYS A 191 -3.46 0.68 -21.37
N ALA A 192 -2.21 0.36 -21.71
CA ALA A 192 -1.91 -0.48 -22.87
C ALA A 192 -2.48 -1.89 -22.72
N TRP A 193 -2.29 -2.51 -21.55
CA TRP A 193 -2.84 -3.83 -21.25
C TRP A 193 -4.36 -3.87 -21.39
N GLN A 194 -5.07 -2.88 -20.83
CA GLN A 194 -6.53 -2.78 -20.95
C GLN A 194 -7.01 -2.79 -22.41
N LYS A 195 -6.25 -2.20 -23.35
CA LYS A 195 -6.59 -2.19 -24.78
C LYS A 195 -6.40 -3.54 -25.47
N ILE A 196 -5.34 -4.28 -25.12
CA ILE A 196 -4.95 -5.51 -25.84
C ILE A 196 -5.35 -6.80 -25.11
N LYS A 197 -5.74 -6.71 -23.83
CA LYS A 197 -6.02 -7.84 -22.93
C LYS A 197 -6.92 -8.88 -23.58
N LYS A 198 -8.05 -8.45 -24.15
CA LYS A 198 -9.05 -9.36 -24.74
C LYS A 198 -8.43 -10.22 -25.83
N VAL A 199 -7.75 -9.58 -26.79
CA VAL A 199 -7.11 -10.25 -27.93
C VAL A 199 -6.03 -11.23 -27.47
N ILE A 200 -5.21 -10.85 -26.50
CA ILE A 200 -4.15 -11.71 -25.97
C ILE A 200 -4.73 -12.92 -25.24
N LEU A 201 -5.73 -12.73 -24.37
CA LEU A 201 -6.33 -13.82 -23.61
C LEU A 201 -7.11 -14.79 -24.50
N GLU A 202 -7.81 -14.31 -25.53
CA GLU A 202 -8.51 -15.16 -26.50
C GLU A 202 -7.53 -16.01 -27.30
N LYS A 203 -6.40 -15.42 -27.74
CA LYS A 203 -5.41 -16.10 -28.57
C LYS A 203 -4.51 -17.07 -27.80
N PHE A 204 -4.09 -16.71 -26.59
CA PHE A 204 -3.09 -17.45 -25.84
C PHE A 204 -3.62 -18.10 -24.55
N GLY A 205 -4.69 -17.59 -23.96
CA GLY A 205 -5.20 -18.05 -22.65
C GLY A 205 -5.52 -19.54 -22.56
N PRO A 206 -6.28 -20.13 -23.52
CA PRO A 206 -6.63 -21.55 -23.47
C PRO A 206 -5.44 -22.49 -23.66
N TYR A 207 -4.38 -22.02 -24.33
CA TYR A 207 -3.33 -22.88 -24.88
C TYR A 207 -1.96 -22.69 -24.19
N CYS A 208 -1.65 -21.49 -23.73
CA CYS A 208 -0.35 -21.13 -23.19
C CYS A 208 -0.29 -21.40 -21.68
N LYS A 209 0.40 -22.48 -21.29
CA LYS A 209 0.67 -22.82 -19.89
C LYS A 209 2.05 -22.36 -19.41
N ASP A 210 2.77 -21.66 -20.27
CA ASP A 210 4.12 -21.18 -20.00
C ASP A 210 4.16 -20.26 -18.75
N THR A 211 5.24 -20.41 -17.98
CA THR A 211 5.42 -19.66 -16.73
C THR A 211 5.66 -18.18 -16.99
N GLU A 212 6.43 -17.82 -18.01
CA GLU A 212 6.69 -16.41 -18.35
C GLU A 212 5.41 -15.71 -18.80
N TYR A 213 4.59 -16.38 -19.62
CA TYR A 213 3.27 -15.90 -20.00
C TYR A 213 2.40 -15.62 -18.77
N ARG A 214 2.28 -16.59 -17.86
CA ARG A 214 1.49 -16.42 -16.62
C ARG A 214 2.02 -15.28 -15.75
N MET A 215 3.33 -15.15 -15.61
CA MET A 215 3.96 -14.05 -14.87
C MET A 215 3.68 -12.68 -15.51
N ALA A 216 3.66 -12.59 -16.84
CA ALA A 216 3.31 -11.36 -17.55
C ALA A 216 1.84 -11.00 -17.34
N ILE A 217 0.93 -11.98 -17.40
CA ILE A 217 -0.50 -11.76 -17.11
C ILE A 217 -0.70 -11.32 -15.66
N ASP A 218 -0.05 -11.99 -14.69
CA ASP A 218 -0.15 -11.60 -13.28
C ASP A 218 0.38 -10.17 -13.05
N LEU A 219 1.52 -9.82 -13.66
CA LEU A 219 2.07 -8.47 -13.58
C LEU A 219 1.08 -7.42 -14.09
N LEU A 220 0.57 -7.61 -15.31
CA LEU A 220 -0.24 -6.61 -16.03
C LEU A 220 -1.68 -6.54 -15.51
N ASP A 221 -2.27 -7.68 -15.13
CA ASP A 221 -3.70 -7.77 -14.82
C ASP A 221 -4.01 -7.79 -13.32
N LYS A 222 -2.99 -8.02 -12.47
CA LYS A 222 -3.16 -8.06 -11.02
C LYS A 222 -2.29 -7.03 -10.32
N ILE A 223 -0.98 -7.07 -10.53
CA ILE A 223 -0.02 -6.37 -9.69
C ILE A 223 0.04 -4.88 -9.99
N ILE A 224 0.26 -4.50 -11.25
CA ILE A 224 0.29 -3.10 -11.66
C ILE A 224 -0.98 -2.36 -11.23
N PRO A 225 -2.21 -2.81 -11.59
CA PRO A 225 -3.42 -2.08 -11.22
C PRO A 225 -3.64 -2.03 -9.70
N ALA A 226 -3.38 -3.12 -8.97
CA ALA A 226 -3.46 -3.12 -7.49
C ALA A 226 -2.57 -2.04 -6.86
N THR A 227 -1.37 -1.85 -7.40
CA THR A 227 -0.37 -0.95 -6.83
C THR A 227 -0.62 0.51 -7.19
N LEU A 228 -1.26 0.76 -8.34
CA LEU A 228 -1.74 2.08 -8.70
C LEU A 228 -2.92 2.49 -7.81
N ASP A 229 -3.85 1.56 -7.57
CA ASP A 229 -5.11 1.83 -6.87
C ASP A 229 -5.01 1.82 -5.34
N ILE A 230 -4.07 1.08 -4.73
CA ILE A 230 -4.04 0.84 -3.27
C ILE A 230 -4.15 2.12 -2.43
N TYR A 231 -3.43 3.16 -2.81
CA TYR A 231 -3.50 4.46 -2.14
C TYR A 231 -4.39 5.44 -2.89
N ALA A 232 -4.22 5.53 -4.22
CA ALA A 232 -4.90 6.52 -5.04
C ALA A 232 -6.42 6.34 -5.04
N VAL A 233 -6.90 5.12 -4.96
CA VAL A 233 -8.34 4.82 -4.98
C VAL A 233 -8.76 4.33 -3.59
N LEU A 234 -8.22 3.19 -3.15
CA LEU A 234 -8.82 2.43 -2.04
C LEU A 234 -8.63 3.07 -0.67
N PHE A 235 -7.44 3.59 -0.38
CA PHE A 235 -7.20 4.28 0.88
C PHE A 235 -7.96 5.61 0.93
N ARG A 236 -7.84 6.43 -0.13
CA ARG A 236 -8.49 7.74 -0.21
C ARG A 236 -10.02 7.66 -0.23
N SER A 237 -10.60 6.58 -0.76
CA SER A 237 -12.06 6.34 -0.75
C SER A 237 -12.60 5.84 0.59
N GLY A 238 -11.73 5.51 1.55
CA GLY A 238 -12.12 4.85 2.79
C GLY A 238 -12.58 3.39 2.61
N SER A 239 -12.29 2.76 1.48
CA SER A 239 -12.69 1.38 1.16
C SER A 239 -11.81 0.36 1.89
N HIS A 240 -12.04 0.24 3.20
CA HIS A 240 -11.16 -0.50 4.12
C HIS A 240 -11.01 -1.98 3.75
N MET A 241 -12.10 -2.67 3.41
CA MET A 241 -12.05 -4.11 3.12
C MET A 241 -11.29 -4.39 1.81
N GLU A 242 -11.55 -3.58 0.78
CA GLU A 242 -10.88 -3.64 -0.52
C GLU A 242 -9.40 -3.26 -0.40
N TYR A 243 -9.09 -2.25 0.42
CA TYR A 243 -7.72 -1.86 0.76
C TYR A 243 -6.97 -3.04 1.38
N ILE A 244 -7.52 -3.68 2.42
CA ILE A 244 -6.89 -4.83 3.08
C ILE A 244 -6.71 -6.00 2.11
N GLU A 245 -7.72 -6.34 1.30
CA GLU A 245 -7.60 -7.35 0.25
C GLU A 245 -6.42 -7.03 -0.69
N THR A 246 -6.31 -5.77 -1.11
CA THR A 246 -5.28 -5.32 -2.04
C THR A 246 -3.89 -5.33 -1.41
N ILE A 247 -3.76 -5.01 -0.12
CA ILE A 247 -2.50 -5.20 0.64
C ILE A 247 -2.03 -6.65 0.56
N PHE A 248 -2.93 -7.62 0.78
CA PHE A 248 -2.54 -9.04 0.67
C PHE A 248 -2.13 -9.42 -0.76
N ARG A 249 -2.81 -8.89 -1.78
CA ARG A 249 -2.42 -9.10 -3.20
C ARG A 249 -1.00 -8.58 -3.47
N ILE A 250 -0.69 -7.37 -3.01
CA ILE A 250 0.64 -6.77 -3.17
C ILE A 250 1.70 -7.55 -2.37
N TRP A 251 1.38 -7.93 -1.13
CA TRP A 251 2.32 -8.65 -0.28
C TRP A 251 2.71 -10.03 -0.85
N THR A 252 1.73 -10.78 -1.36
CA THR A 252 2.00 -12.11 -1.96
C THR A 252 2.86 -12.06 -3.21
N PHE A 253 2.92 -10.92 -3.91
CA PHE A 253 3.83 -10.74 -5.04
C PHE A 253 5.28 -10.56 -4.57
N VAL A 254 5.49 -9.71 -3.56
CA VAL A 254 6.83 -9.42 -3.03
C VAL A 254 7.46 -10.67 -2.40
N THR A 255 6.65 -11.53 -1.75
CA THR A 255 7.15 -12.76 -1.11
C THR A 255 7.40 -13.94 -2.06
N LYS A 256 6.78 -13.95 -3.25
CA LYS A 256 7.01 -15.02 -4.26
C LYS A 256 8.29 -14.82 -5.08
N MET A 257 9.06 -13.77 -4.81
CA MET A 257 10.24 -13.37 -5.59
C MET A 257 11.55 -13.43 -4.79
N VAL A 258 11.49 -13.90 -3.54
CA VAL A 258 12.62 -14.25 -2.67
C VAL A 258 12.58 -15.76 -2.46
#